data_AF-A0A967BWR8-F1
#
_entry.id   AF-A0A967BWR8-F1
#
_cell.length_a   1.000
_cell.length_b   1.000
_cell.length_c   1.000
_cell.angle_alpha   90.00
_cell.angle_beta   90.00
_cell.angle_gamma   90.00
#
_symmetry.space_group_name_H-M   'P 1'
#
loop_
_entity.id
_entity.type
_entity.pdbx_description
1 polymer ?
#
loop_
_entity_poly.entity_id
_entity_poly.type
_entity_poly.pdbx_seq_one_letter_code
_entity_poly.pdbx_strand_id
1 'polypeptide(L)' 'MPLTALLLIIASYLVGAIPFGLLLSLGSGVNIRQQGSQNIGATNVT' A
#
# COMPACT_ATOMS: atom_id res chain seq x y z
N MET A 1 -21.15 8.28 17.52
CA MET A 1 -20.22 8.53 16.39
C MET A 1 -21.05 9.04 15.23
N PRO A 2 -20.76 10.23 14.68
CA PRO A 2 -21.52 10.78 13.56
C PRO A 2 -21.29 9.93 12.29
N LEU A 3 -22.30 9.84 11.41
CA LEU A 3 -22.22 9.10 10.13
C LEU A 3 -21.03 9.55 9.27
N THR A 4 -20.74 10.85 9.29
CA THR A 4 -19.57 11.43 8.60
C THR A 4 -18.26 10.83 9.07
N ALA A 5 -18.08 10.62 10.38
CA ALA A 5 -16.88 9.98 10.92
C ALA A 5 -16.76 8.52 10.46
N LEU A 6 -17.87 7.78 10.42
CA LEU A 6 -17.87 6.40 9.92
C LEU A 6 -17.45 6.33 8.44
N LEU A 7 -18.01 7.22 7.61
CA LEU A 7 -17.64 7.31 6.19
C LEU A 7 -16.16 7.67 6.00
N LEU A 8 -15.63 8.59 6.79
CA LEU A 8 -14.20 8.96 6.74
C LEU A 8 -13.29 7.80 7.13
N ILE A 9 -13.63 7.04 8.17
CA ILE A 9 -12.86 5.85 8.57
C ILE A 9 -12.82 4.83 7.44
N ILE A 10 -13.99 4.50 6.87
CA ILE A 10 -14.08 3.55 5.74
C ILE A 10 -13.27 4.06 4.54
N ALA A 11 -13.44 5.32 4.15
CA ALA A 11 -12.70 5.90 3.03
C ALA A 11 -11.18 5.86 3.27
N SER A 12 -10.71 6.23 4.47
CA SER A 12 -9.29 6.18 4.81
C SER A 12 -8.71 4.77 4.78
N TYR A 13 -9.48 3.78 5.23
CA TYR A 13 -9.08 2.38 5.17
C TYR A 13 -8.96 1.91 3.72
N LEU A 14 -9.94 2.21 2.87
CA LEU A 14 -9.92 1.82 1.46
C LEU A 14 -8.75 2.46 0.70
N VAL A 15 -8.46 3.74 0.96
CA VAL A 15 -7.33 4.43 0.33
C VAL A 15 -5.99 3.91 0.86
N GLY A 16 -5.87 3.69 2.17
CA GLY A 16 -4.63 3.21 2.80
C GLY A 16 -4.33 1.73 2.54
N ALA A 17 -5.35 0.92 2.23
CA ALA A 17 -5.20 -0.50 1.91
C ALA A 17 -4.59 -0.75 0.51
N ILE A 18 -4.43 0.29 -0.32
CA ILE A 18 -3.84 0.16 -1.65
C ILE A 18 -2.34 -0.19 -1.49
N PRO A 19 -1.88 -1.34 -2.04
CA PRO A 19 -0.51 -1.79 -1.87
C PRO A 19 0.46 -1.08 -2.84
N PHE A 20 0.68 0.22 -2.63
CA PHE A 20 1.47 1.06 -3.55
C PHE A 20 2.89 0.53 -3.80
N GLY A 21 3.59 0.00 -2.80
CA GLY A 21 4.94 -0.56 -3.01
C GLY A 21 4.95 -1.80 -3.92
N LEU A 22 3.88 -2.61 -3.91
CA LEU A 22 3.71 -3.70 -4.86
C LEU A 22 3.36 -3.18 -6.26
N LEU A 23 2.45 -2.21 -6.37
CA LEU A 23 2.05 -1.63 -7.65
C LEU A 23 3.22 -0.93 -8.36
N LEU A 24 4.00 -0.14 -7.62
CA LEU A 24 5.15 0.59 -8.17
C LEU A 24 6.27 -0.34 -8.59
N SER A 25 6.59 -1.37 -7.80
CA SER A 25 7.62 -2.34 -8.16
C SER A 25 7.25 -3.14 -9.42
N LEU A 26 5.99 -3.56 -9.54
CA LEU A 26 5.48 -4.19 -10.76
C LEU A 26 5.56 -3.25 -11.98
N GLY A 27 5.20 -1.97 -11.83
CA GLY A 27 5.32 -0.97 -12.89
C GLY A 27 6.77 -0.74 -13.35
N SER A 28 7.73 -0.92 -12.44
CA SER A 28 9.18 -0.84 -12.73
C SER A 28 9.78 -2.16 -13.22
N GLY A 29 8.99 -3.22 -13.42
CA GLY A 29 9.46 -4.53 -13.86
C GLY A 29 10.26 -5.30 -12.79
N VAL A 30 10.16 -4.89 -11.52
CA VAL A 30 10.88 -5.50 -10.40
C VAL A 30 9.94 -6.34 -9.57
N ASN A 31 10.33 -7.58 -9.29
CA ASN A 31 9.61 -8.40 -8.32
C ASN A 31 10.07 -8.07 -6.89
N ILE A 32 9.35 -7.18 -6.20
CA ILE A 32 9.68 -6.75 -4.83
C ILE A 32 9.75 -7.88 -3.80
N ARG A 33 9.04 -9.00 -4.03
CA ARG A 33 9.08 -10.17 -3.13
C ARG A 33 10.36 -10.99 -3.27
N GLN A 34 11.18 -10.69 -4.27
CA GLN A 34 12.50 -11.30 -4.47
C GLN A 34 13.65 -10.34 -4.07
N GLN A 35 13.31 -9.13 -3.61
CA GLN A 35 14.26 -8.09 -3.21
C GLN A 35 14.33 -7.97 -1.69
N GLY A 36 15.52 -7.70 -1.15
CA GLY A 36 15.74 -7.32 0.25
C GLY A 36 15.01 -8.18 1.28
N SER A 37 14.20 -7.53 2.11
CA SER A 37 13.37 -8.14 3.17
C SER A 37 12.12 -8.86 2.67
N GLN A 38 11.85 -8.81 1.36
CA GLN A 38 10.67 -9.41 0.70
C GLN A 38 9.32 -8.79 1.09
N ASN A 39 9.34 -7.71 1.88
CA ASN A 39 8.14 -6.93 2.21
C ASN A 39 7.80 -5.93 1.10
N ILE A 40 6.50 -5.61 0.97
CA ILE A 40 6.01 -4.62 -0.02
C ILE A 40 6.10 -3.16 0.47
N GLY A 41 6.70 -2.94 1.64
CA GLY A 41 6.84 -1.61 2.23
C GLY A 41 7.85 -0.74 1.48
N ALA A 42 7.73 0.57 1.65
CA ALA A 42 8.58 1.56 0.96
C ALA A 42 10.09 1.34 1.16
N THR A 43 10.48 0.85 2.35
CA THR A 43 11.88 0.54 2.69
C THR A 43 12.52 -0.52 1.80
N ASN A 44 11.71 -1.36 1.13
CA ASN A 44 12.19 -2.41 0.24
C ASN A 44 12.12 -1.99 -1.25
N VAL A 45 11.52 -0.82 -1.54
CA VAL A 45 11.39 -0.24 -2.89
C VAL A 45 12.57 0.71 -3.20
N THR A 46 13.15 1.35 -2.18
CA THR A 46 14.35 2.21 -2.27
C THR A 46 15.61 1.40 -2.50
#